data_AF-A0A9D8JHE0-F1
#
_entry.id   AF-A0A9D8JHE0-F1
#
_cell.length_a   1.000
_cell.length_b   1.000
_cell.length_c   1.000
_cell.angle_alpha   90.00
_cell.angle_beta   90.00
_cell.angle_gamma   90.00
#
_symmetry.space_group_name_H-M   'P 1'
#
loop_
_entity.id
_entity.type
_entity.pdbx_description
1 polymer ?
#
loop_
_entity_poly.entity_id
_entity_poly.type
_entity_poly.pdbx_seq_one_letter_code
_entity_poly.pdbx_strand_id
1 'polypeptide(L)'
;MAFTKKRLAEFDDVEQLLNSRLSPEQRAVNHRDAAREMAELKALQEDLSRTIIAFMANESIGVPVLTERLGTSTRQAYKIVNAEANLTLASLVELGRVIGRRPRIVWDEVEESNKSVP
;
A
#
# COMPACT_ATOMS: atom_id res chain seq x y z
N MET A 1 27.12 3.85 9.40
CA MET A 1 27.19 2.93 10.55
C MET A 1 26.85 1.52 10.08
N ALA A 2 27.81 0.59 10.09
CA ALA A 2 27.59 -0.78 9.62
C ALA A 2 26.94 -1.64 10.73
N PHE A 3 25.85 -2.33 10.40
CA PHE A 3 25.20 -3.27 11.30
C PHE A 3 26.01 -4.57 11.36
N THR A 4 26.57 -4.88 12.52
CA THR A 4 27.08 -6.22 12.80
C THR A 4 25.90 -7.09 13.23
N LYS A 5 25.71 -8.25 12.56
CA LYS A 5 24.72 -9.30 12.90
C LYS A 5 24.65 -9.62 14.41
N LYS A 6 25.76 -9.39 15.13
CA LYS A 6 25.93 -9.64 16.56
C LYS A 6 25.06 -8.73 17.46
N ARG A 7 24.75 -7.49 17.06
CA ARG A 7 23.97 -6.53 17.89
C ARG A 7 22.45 -6.61 17.71
N LEU A 8 21.99 -7.19 16.60
CA LEU A 8 20.56 -7.47 16.38
C LEU A 8 20.09 -8.71 17.15
N ALA A 9 21.01 -9.61 17.52
CA ALA A 9 20.73 -10.80 18.32
C ALA A 9 20.58 -10.51 19.83
N GLU A 10 20.80 -9.27 20.28
CA GLU A 10 20.67 -8.85 21.69
C GLU A 10 19.26 -8.36 22.03
N PHE A 11 18.39 -8.19 21.03
CA PHE A 11 17.00 -7.75 21.21
C PHE A 11 16.08 -8.81 20.65
N ASP A 12 15.08 -9.24 21.43
CA ASP A 12 14.16 -10.31 21.03
C ASP A 12 13.19 -9.86 19.93
N ASP A 13 12.95 -8.55 19.81
CA ASP A 13 12.08 -7.95 18.80
C ASP A 13 12.50 -6.50 18.47
N VAL A 14 12.14 -6.05 17.27
CA VAL A 14 12.26 -4.67 16.76
C VAL A 14 11.67 -3.67 17.76
N GLU A 15 10.59 -4.03 18.45
CA GLU A 15 9.95 -3.18 19.46
C GLU A 15 10.89 -2.86 20.63
N GLN A 16 11.64 -3.85 21.14
CA GLN A 16 12.63 -3.64 22.20
C GLN A 16 13.79 -2.74 21.72
N LEU A 17 14.23 -2.92 20.47
CA LEU A 17 15.25 -2.08 19.88
C LEU A 17 14.78 -0.62 19.78
N LEU A 18 13.56 -0.38 19.31
CA LEU A 18 12.96 0.96 19.23
C LEU A 18 12.82 1.57 20.62
N ASN A 19 12.42 0.77 21.61
CA ASN A 19 12.27 1.21 23.01
C ASN A 19 13.58 1.64 23.66
N SER A 20 14.71 1.08 23.24
CA SER A 20 16.04 1.46 23.72
C SER A 20 16.57 2.77 23.11
N ARG A 21 15.98 3.24 22.00
CA ARG A 21 16.53 4.36 21.19
C ARG A 21 15.63 5.57 21.09
N LEU A 22 14.33 5.40 21.30
CA LEU A 22 13.34 6.46 21.16
C LEU A 22 12.68 6.74 22.50
N SER A 23 12.53 8.02 22.81
CA SER A 23 11.67 8.45 23.91
C SER A 23 10.20 8.06 23.64
N PRO A 24 9.37 7.93 24.69
CA PRO A 24 7.94 7.68 24.52
C PRO A 24 7.24 8.67 23.58
N GLU A 25 7.61 9.95 23.64
CA GLU A 25 7.08 11.01 22.78
C GLU A 25 7.45 10.81 21.31
N GLN A 26 8.73 10.49 21.02
CA GLN A 26 9.19 10.20 19.67
C GLN A 26 8.50 8.96 19.07
N ARG A 27 8.25 7.93 19.89
CA ARG A 27 7.47 6.76 19.43
C ARG A 27 6.04 7.15 19.09
N ALA A 28 5.38 7.96 19.92
CA ALA A 28 4.00 8.38 19.69
C ALA A 28 3.85 9.18 18.39
N VAL A 29 4.80 10.08 18.09
CA VAL A 29 4.83 10.82 16.82
C VAL A 29 5.03 9.86 15.64
N ASN A 30 6.03 8.99 15.70
CA ASN A 30 6.30 8.03 14.62
C ASN A 30 5.11 7.10 14.35
N HIS A 31 4.42 6.62 15.39
CA HIS A 31 3.23 5.78 15.23
C HIS A 31 2.08 6.54 14.58
N ARG A 32 1.88 7.81 14.94
CA ARG A 32 0.86 8.66 14.33
C ARG A 32 1.14 8.90 12.85
N ASP A 33 2.38 9.24 12.51
CA ASP A 33 2.78 9.50 11.13
C ASP A 33 2.67 8.24 10.28
N ALA A 34 3.13 7.09 10.80
CA ALA A 34 3.00 5.80 10.14
C ALA A 34 1.53 5.38 9.94
N ALA A 35 0.66 5.64 10.94
CA ALA A 35 -0.77 5.33 10.81
C ALA A 35 -1.44 6.20 9.72
N ARG A 36 -1.07 7.47 9.64
CA ARG A 36 -1.54 8.37 8.58
C ARG A 36 -1.08 7.90 7.20
N GLU A 37 0.21 7.63 7.03
CA GLU A 37 0.77 7.14 5.77
C GLU A 37 0.10 5.82 5.36
N MET A 38 -0.11 4.90 6.31
CA MET A 38 -0.77 3.63 6.03
C MET A 38 -2.24 3.82 5.59
N ALA A 39 -2.95 4.79 6.18
CA ALA A 39 -4.31 5.12 5.78
C ALA A 39 -4.36 5.69 4.35
N GLU A 40 -3.46 6.61 4.01
CA GLU A 40 -3.37 7.20 2.67
C GLU A 40 -3.00 6.15 1.60
N LEU A 41 -2.03 5.29 1.88
CA LEU A 41 -1.67 4.17 1.00
C LEU A 41 -2.81 3.17 0.83
N LYS A 42 -3.56 2.89 1.90
CA LYS A 42 -4.70 1.99 1.85
C LYS A 42 -5.83 2.56 0.98
N ALA A 43 -6.11 3.86 1.09
CA ALA A 43 -7.10 4.53 0.24
C ALA A 43 -6.73 4.37 -1.25
N LEU A 44 -5.46 4.55 -1.60
CA LEU A 44 -4.98 4.34 -2.98
C LEU A 44 -5.14 2.88 -3.45
N GLN A 45 -4.85 1.90 -2.59
CA GLN A 45 -5.08 0.49 -2.90
C GLN A 45 -6.56 0.18 -3.16
N GLU A 46 -7.45 0.79 -2.39
CA GLU A 46 -8.89 0.62 -2.53
C GLU A 46 -9.44 1.24 -3.82
N ASP A 47 -8.97 2.42 -4.22
CA ASP A 47 -9.35 3.05 -5.49
C ASP A 47 -8.95 2.20 -6.68
N LEU A 48 -7.76 1.61 -6.63
CA LEU A 48 -7.30 0.72 -7.67
C LEU A 48 -8.12 -0.58 -7.69
N SER A 49 -8.40 -1.19 -6.53
CA SER A 49 -9.28 -2.35 -6.41
C SER A 49 -10.65 -2.07 -7.06
N ARG A 50 -11.29 -0.94 -6.70
CA ARG A 50 -12.56 -0.51 -7.30
C ARG A 50 -12.48 -0.38 -8.81
N THR A 51 -11.39 0.20 -9.32
CA THR A 51 -11.15 0.34 -10.77
C THR A 51 -11.05 -1.01 -11.46
N ILE A 52 -10.33 -1.97 -10.88
CA ILE A 52 -10.20 -3.33 -11.42
C ILE A 52 -11.53 -4.09 -11.36
N ILE A 53 -12.27 -3.98 -10.26
CA ILE A 53 -13.59 -4.62 -10.12
C ILE A 53 -14.56 -4.07 -11.18
N ALA A 54 -14.58 -2.75 -11.38
CA ALA A 54 -15.42 -2.12 -12.40
C ALA A 54 -15.05 -2.60 -13.82
N PHE A 55 -13.75 -2.70 -14.11
CA PHE A 55 -13.27 -3.28 -15.36
C PHE A 55 -13.73 -4.73 -15.54
N MET A 56 -13.56 -5.57 -14.52
CA MET A 56 -13.98 -6.97 -14.54
C MET A 56 -15.49 -7.11 -14.80
N ALA A 57 -16.30 -6.26 -14.16
CA ALA A 57 -17.75 -6.22 -14.38
C ALA A 57 -18.10 -5.81 -15.81
N ASN A 58 -17.47 -4.75 -16.33
CA ASN A 58 -17.72 -4.24 -17.68
C ASN A 58 -17.37 -5.27 -18.76
N GLU A 59 -16.30 -6.03 -18.57
CA GLU A 59 -15.90 -7.09 -19.49
C GLU A 59 -16.53 -8.46 -19.17
N SER A 60 -17.33 -8.56 -18.11
CA SER A 60 -17.91 -9.82 -17.64
C SER A 60 -16.88 -10.93 -17.39
N ILE A 61 -15.72 -10.57 -16.82
CA ILE A 61 -14.63 -11.50 -16.52
C ILE A 61 -14.48 -11.74 -15.01
N GLY A 62 -14.03 -12.95 -14.66
CA GLY A 62 -13.69 -13.32 -13.28
C GLY A 62 -12.19 -13.23 -12.98
N VAL A 63 -11.82 -13.49 -11.73
CA VAL A 63 -10.42 -13.51 -11.26
C VAL A 63 -9.52 -14.43 -12.12
N PRO A 64 -9.93 -15.63 -12.58
CA PRO A 64 -9.09 -16.49 -13.42
C PRO A 64 -8.60 -15.80 -14.70
N VAL A 65 -9.50 -15.11 -15.41
CA VAL A 65 -9.16 -14.37 -16.64
C VAL A 65 -8.27 -13.17 -16.32
N LEU A 66 -8.52 -12.48 -15.20
CA LEU A 66 -7.64 -11.40 -14.74
C LEU A 66 -6.21 -11.91 -14.48
N THR A 67 -6.06 -13.07 -13.85
CA THR A 67 -4.74 -13.68 -13.63
C THR A 67 -3.99 -13.95 -14.92
N GLU A 68 -4.67 -14.52 -15.92
CA GLU A 68 -4.07 -14.82 -17.22
C GLU A 68 -3.60 -13.54 -17.91
N ARG A 69 -4.43 -12.49 -17.90
CA ARG A 69 -4.09 -11.22 -18.54
C ARG A 69 -2.94 -10.49 -17.85
N LEU A 70 -2.88 -10.54 -16.51
CA LEU A 70 -1.81 -9.94 -15.72
C LEU A 70 -0.52 -10.77 -15.68
N GLY A 71 -0.55 -12.02 -16.13
CA GLY A 71 0.60 -12.93 -15.98
C GLY A 71 1.03 -13.12 -14.52
N THR A 72 0.07 -13.11 -13.58
CA THR A 72 0.34 -13.18 -12.15
C THR A 72 -0.32 -14.40 -11.49
N SER A 73 0.00 -14.66 -10.22
CA SER A 73 -0.62 -15.76 -9.47
C SER A 73 -2.05 -15.43 -9.05
N THR A 74 -2.91 -16.45 -8.91
CA THR A 74 -4.29 -16.30 -8.43
C THR A 74 -4.35 -15.58 -7.09
N ARG A 75 -3.44 -15.92 -6.18
CA ARG A 75 -3.32 -15.25 -4.88
C ARG A 75 -3.05 -13.75 -5.03
N GLN A 76 -2.16 -13.37 -5.95
CA GLN A 76 -1.84 -11.97 -6.17
C GLN A 76 -3.02 -11.22 -6.82
N ALA A 77 -3.73 -11.84 -7.77
CA ALA A 77 -4.92 -11.24 -8.35
C ALA A 77 -6.02 -11.03 -7.29
N TYR A 78 -6.25 -11.99 -6.40
CA TYR A 78 -7.17 -11.81 -5.27
C TYR A 78 -6.75 -10.66 -4.35
N LYS A 79 -5.45 -10.53 -4.04
CA LYS A 79 -4.96 -9.39 -3.25
C LYS A 79 -5.21 -8.06 -3.93
N ILE A 80 -5.09 -7.99 -5.26
CA ILE A 80 -5.39 -6.77 -6.02
C ILE A 80 -6.87 -6.43 -5.90
N VAL A 81 -7.74 -7.43 -6.13
CA VAL A 81 -9.20 -7.27 -6.02
C VAL A 81 -9.62 -6.88 -4.60
N ASN A 82 -8.96 -7.40 -3.56
CA ASN A 82 -9.29 -7.11 -2.16
C ASN A 82 -8.58 -5.88 -1.58
N ALA A 83 -7.86 -5.09 -2.39
CA ALA A 83 -7.06 -3.94 -1.92
C ALA A 83 -5.98 -4.31 -0.89
N GLU A 84 -5.41 -5.50 -0.98
CA GLU A 84 -4.35 -6.04 -0.11
C GLU A 84 -3.01 -6.18 -0.84
N ALA A 85 -2.96 -5.82 -2.12
CA ALA A 85 -1.75 -5.93 -2.92
C ALA A 85 -0.82 -4.75 -2.68
N ASN A 86 0.41 -5.05 -2.28
CA ASN A 86 1.51 -4.08 -2.34
C ASN A 86 1.99 -3.99 -3.78
N LEU A 87 1.68 -2.86 -4.42
CA LEU A 87 1.92 -2.67 -5.85
C LEU A 87 3.09 -1.74 -6.08
N THR A 88 3.91 -2.10 -7.05
CA THR A 88 5.00 -1.25 -7.54
C THR A 88 4.50 -0.39 -8.69
N LEU A 89 5.26 0.63 -9.07
CA LEU A 89 4.98 1.41 -10.28
C LEU A 89 4.90 0.52 -11.53
N ALA A 90 5.75 -0.51 -11.63
CA ALA A 90 5.68 -1.49 -12.72
C ALA A 90 4.36 -2.26 -12.72
N SER A 91 3.88 -2.66 -11.54
CA SER A 91 2.58 -3.32 -11.38
C SER A 91 1.42 -2.43 -11.82
N LEU A 92 1.49 -1.12 -11.54
CA LEU A 92 0.47 -0.15 -11.98
C LEU A 92 0.47 0.01 -13.51
N VAL A 93 1.64 0.06 -14.15
CA VAL A 93 1.77 0.11 -15.61
C VAL A 93 1.15 -1.12 -16.25
N GLU A 94 1.44 -2.30 -15.71
CA GLU A 94 0.91 -3.56 -16.23
C GLU A 94 -0.61 -3.66 -16.05
N LEU A 95 -1.12 -3.27 -14.88
CA LEU A 95 -2.57 -3.19 -14.63
C LEU A 95 -3.24 -2.23 -15.61
N GLY A 96 -2.64 -1.05 -15.83
CA GLY A 96 -3.09 -0.10 -16.83
C GLY A 96 -3.20 -0.73 -18.22
N ARG A 97 -2.14 -1.42 -18.66
CA ARG A 97 -2.11 -2.12 -19.96
C ARG A 97 -3.26 -3.11 -20.10
N VAL A 98 -3.51 -3.92 -19.06
CA VAL A 98 -4.60 -4.92 -19.05
C VAL A 98 -5.98 -4.28 -19.13
N ILE A 99 -6.20 -3.15 -18.45
CA ILE A 99 -7.49 -2.45 -18.46
C ILE A 99 -7.63 -1.43 -19.59
N GLY A 100 -6.68 -1.40 -20.54
CA GLY A 100 -6.68 -0.46 -21.66
C GLY A 100 -6.50 1.01 -21.25
N ARG A 101 -5.86 1.27 -20.10
CA ARG A 101 -5.60 2.62 -19.58
C ARG A 101 -4.10 2.87 -19.42
N ARG A 102 -3.67 4.11 -19.66
CA ARG A 102 -2.31 4.53 -19.33
C ARG A 102 -2.31 5.22 -17.96
N PRO A 103 -1.66 4.65 -16.92
CA PRO A 103 -1.56 5.33 -15.63
C PRO A 103 -0.82 6.66 -15.77
N ARG A 104 -1.30 7.67 -15.06
CA ARG A 104 -0.69 8.98 -14.94
C ARG A 104 -0.80 9.44 -13.50
N ILE A 105 0.21 10.19 -13.03
CA ILE A 105 0.16 10.83 -11.72
C ILE A 105 -0.58 12.15 -11.89
N VAL A 106 -1.64 12.34 -11.11
CA VAL A 106 -2.41 13.58 -11.00
C VAL A 106 -2.45 13.92 -9.52
N TRP A 107 -2.19 15.18 -9.18
CA TRP A 107 -2.29 15.68 -7.81
C TRP A 107 -3.56 16.50 -7.71
N ASP A 108 -4.43 16.12 -6.77
CA ASP A 108 -5.59 16.93 -6.40
C ASP A 108 -5.23 17.76 -5.16
N GLU A 109 -5.82 18.95 -5.04
CA GLU A 109 -5.67 19.76 -3.82
C GLU A 109 -6.30 19.03 -2.65
N VAL A 110 -5.52 18.82 -1.58
CA VAL A 110 -6.07 18.32 -0.32
C VAL A 110 -6.82 19.49 0.30
N GLU A 111 -8.15 19.47 0.29
CA GLU A 111 -8.93 20.35 1.15
C GLU A 111 -8.51 20.07 2.60
N GLU A 112 -7.75 20.98 3.20
CA GLU A 112 -7.48 20.96 4.63
C GLU A 112 -8.83 21.06 5.36
N SER A 113 -9.41 19.91 5.69
CA SER A 113 -10.57 19.82 6.57
C SER A 113 -10.15 20.33 7.95
N ASN A 114 -10.38 21.63 8.15
CA ASN A 114 -10.34 22.40 9.39
C ASN A 114 -9.38 21.92 10.48
N LYS A 115 -8.32 22.71 10.67
CA LYS A 115 -7.74 22.93 11.99
C LYS A 115 -8.85 23.41 12.94
N SER A 116 -9.36 22.49 13.74
CA SER A 116 -10.00 22.82 15.00
C SER A 116 -9.70 21.70 15.99
N VAL A 117 -8.54 21.80 16.63
CA VAL A 117 -8.34 21.25 17.97
C VAL A 117 -8.18 22.48 18.87
N PRO A 118 -8.96 22.57 19.97
CA PRO A 118 -8.99 23.72 20.87
C PRO A 118 -7.65 24.03 21.55
#